data_AF-A0A2S8VY42-F1
#
_entry.id   AF-A0A2S8VY42-F1
#
_cell.length_a   1.000
_cell.length_b   1.000
_cell.length_c   1.000
_cell.angle_alpha   90.00
_cell.angle_beta   90.00
_cell.angle_gamma   90.00
#
_symmetry.space_group_name_H-M   'P 1'
#
loop_
_entity.id
_entity.type
_entity.pdbx_description
1 polymer ?
#
loop_
_entity_poly.entity_id
_entity_poly.type
_entity_poly.pdbx_seq_one_letter_code
_entity_poly.pdbx_strand_id
1 'polypeptide(L)'
;MALAACDRPATAPEAPGASQVGAFRHDLPEDVSGYYIPTEAARVDGWRLHHVFMGQVPDFMAWESGERSASFAPVMMEFEADGQGARRTRLIPTRYDVTEDRLRFEAHSRELGAVSFDGKLDQGALSTARRNLGDEGVVLKGTLKVGSRTFNNVAMRWWAGD
;
A
#
# COMPACT_ATOMS: atom_id res chain seq x y z
N MET A 1 -24.70 -36.90 -39.58
CA MET A 1 -23.80 -35.76 -39.92
C MET A 1 -24.72 -34.56 -40.11
N ALA A 2 -24.66 -33.43 -39.42
CA ALA A 2 -23.69 -32.78 -38.51
C ALA A 2 -24.51 -31.86 -37.54
N LEU A 3 -24.15 -31.70 -36.25
CA LEU A 3 -23.56 -30.48 -35.60
C LEU A 3 -24.22 -29.15 -36.05
N ALA A 4 -24.65 -28.19 -35.23
CA ALA A 4 -24.25 -27.81 -33.87
C ALA A 4 -25.23 -26.79 -33.24
N ALA A 5 -25.30 -26.84 -31.90
CA ALA A 5 -25.21 -25.73 -30.94
C ALA A 5 -26.14 -24.50 -31.08
N CYS A 6 -27.15 -24.44 -30.21
CA CYS A 6 -27.79 -23.20 -29.80
C CYS A 6 -26.83 -22.35 -28.97
N ASP A 7 -26.56 -21.15 -29.48
CA ASP A 7 -25.85 -20.02 -28.87
C ASP A 7 -26.23 -19.84 -27.38
N ARG A 8 -25.24 -19.94 -26.50
CA ARG A 8 -25.33 -19.30 -25.17
C ARG A 8 -24.94 -17.84 -25.34
N PRO A 9 -25.65 -16.88 -24.74
CA PRO A 9 -25.13 -15.54 -24.66
C PRO A 9 -23.81 -15.58 -23.90
N ALA A 10 -22.74 -15.17 -24.58
CA ALA A 10 -21.45 -14.96 -23.96
C ALA A 10 -21.62 -13.86 -22.90
N THR A 11 -21.43 -14.22 -21.64
CA THR A 11 -21.14 -13.25 -20.58
C THR A 11 -19.96 -12.41 -21.08
N ALA A 12 -20.20 -11.14 -21.35
CA ALA A 12 -19.13 -10.20 -21.66
C ALA A 12 -18.11 -10.26 -20.52
N PRO A 13 -16.80 -10.30 -20.81
CA PRO A 13 -15.80 -10.11 -19.77
C PRO A 13 -16.06 -8.75 -19.14
N GLU A 14 -16.34 -8.72 -17.85
CA GLU A 14 -16.38 -7.48 -17.08
C GLU A 14 -15.01 -6.82 -17.26
N ALA A 15 -14.96 -5.73 -18.03
CA ALA A 15 -13.73 -5.00 -18.26
C ALA A 15 -13.25 -4.46 -16.90
N PRO A 16 -12.05 -4.83 -16.43
CA PRO A 16 -11.48 -4.21 -15.24
C PRO A 16 -11.06 -2.78 -15.62
N GLY A 17 -11.97 -1.83 -15.51
CA GLY A 17 -11.70 -0.47 -15.94
C GLY A 17 -12.81 0.56 -15.73
N ALA A 18 -13.99 0.16 -15.24
CA ALA A 18 -15.05 1.12 -14.95
C ALA A 18 -14.77 1.83 -13.60
N SER A 19 -14.25 3.06 -13.71
CA SER A 19 -14.15 4.10 -12.66
C SER A 19 -12.98 4.00 -11.67
N GLN A 20 -11.75 4.10 -12.18
CA GLN A 20 -10.56 4.45 -11.37
C GLN A 20 -10.21 5.96 -11.38
N VAL A 21 -11.04 6.82 -11.99
CA VAL A 21 -10.84 8.26 -11.95
C VAL A 21 -10.96 8.72 -10.49
N GLY A 22 -9.85 9.16 -9.88
CA GLY A 22 -9.78 9.53 -8.47
C GLY A 22 -9.57 8.36 -7.49
N ALA A 23 -9.20 7.18 -7.96
CA ALA A 23 -8.75 6.08 -7.09
C ALA A 23 -7.31 6.29 -6.59
N PHE A 24 -6.51 7.05 -7.34
CA PHE A 24 -5.13 7.36 -7.01
C PHE A 24 -4.98 8.87 -7.02
N ARG A 25 -4.45 9.42 -5.93
CA ARG A 25 -4.18 10.85 -5.80
C ARG A 25 -3.02 11.09 -4.84
N HIS A 26 -2.16 12.02 -5.21
CA HIS A 26 -1.20 12.64 -4.30
C HIS A 26 -1.40 14.16 -4.24
N ASP A 27 -1.05 14.75 -3.10
CA ASP A 27 -1.00 16.18 -2.84
C ASP A 27 0.11 16.44 -1.81
N LEU A 28 1.35 16.41 -2.28
CA LEU A 28 2.56 16.37 -1.45
C LEU A 28 3.38 17.65 -1.65
N PRO A 29 3.53 18.50 -0.61
CA PRO A 29 4.36 19.69 -0.69
C PRO A 29 5.85 19.39 -0.48
N GLU A 30 6.15 18.28 0.20
CA GLU A 30 7.50 17.83 0.53
C GLU A 30 7.71 16.36 0.14
N ASP A 31 8.97 15.98 0.03
CA ASP A 31 9.34 14.60 -0.25
C ASP A 31 9.11 13.68 0.97
N VAL A 32 8.23 12.70 0.78
CA VAL A 32 7.86 11.67 1.78
C VAL A 32 8.44 10.29 1.47
N SER A 33 9.33 10.21 0.46
CA SER A 33 9.84 8.92 0.00
C SER A 33 10.64 8.19 1.09
N GLY A 34 10.58 6.86 1.04
CA GLY A 34 11.28 5.96 1.95
C GLY A 34 10.40 4.85 2.50
N TYR A 35 10.89 4.22 3.56
CA TYR A 35 10.28 3.08 4.20
C TYR A 35 9.75 3.45 5.59
N TYR A 36 8.51 3.07 5.85
CA TYR A 36 7.80 3.29 7.09
C TYR A 36 7.71 1.94 7.81
N ILE A 37 8.53 1.78 8.84
CA ILE A 37 8.74 0.52 9.55
C ILE A 37 7.88 0.52 10.82
N PRO A 38 7.00 -0.48 11.04
CA PRO A 38 6.23 -0.59 12.26
C PRO A 38 7.13 -0.65 13.49
N THR A 39 6.81 0.14 14.52
CA THR A 39 7.52 0.09 15.81
C THR A 39 7.10 -1.13 16.64
N GLU A 40 5.89 -1.64 16.40
CA GLU A 40 5.35 -2.86 16.96
C GLU A 40 4.83 -3.76 15.85
N ALA A 41 4.94 -5.08 16.05
CA ALA A 41 4.54 -6.04 15.04
C ALA A 41 3.01 -6.21 14.97
N ALA A 42 2.39 -5.70 13.91
CA ALA A 42 1.01 -6.03 13.55
C ALA A 42 0.97 -7.40 12.85
N ARG A 43 0.47 -8.43 13.54
CA ARG A 43 0.45 -9.83 13.06
C ARG A 43 -0.96 -10.37 12.84
N VAL A 44 -1.15 -11.09 11.74
CA VAL A 44 -2.40 -11.74 11.34
C VAL A 44 -2.08 -13.05 10.63
N ASP A 45 -2.63 -14.16 11.14
CA ASP A 45 -2.61 -15.48 10.48
C ASP A 45 -1.23 -15.92 9.96
N GLY A 46 -0.18 -15.68 10.76
CA GLY A 46 1.20 -16.04 10.42
C GLY A 46 1.91 -15.05 9.49
N TRP A 47 1.34 -13.87 9.27
CA TRP A 47 1.95 -12.75 8.56
C TRP A 47 2.15 -11.57 9.50
N ARG A 48 3.24 -10.84 9.30
CA ARG A 48 3.51 -9.57 9.98
C ARG A 48 3.63 -8.45 8.98
N LEU A 49 3.11 -7.26 9.31
CA LEU A 49 3.41 -6.06 8.56
C LEU A 49 4.92 -5.81 8.63
N HIS A 50 5.57 -5.73 7.47
CA HIS A 50 7.00 -5.55 7.34
C HIS A 50 7.33 -4.06 7.17
N HIS A 51 6.76 -3.40 6.18
CA HIS A 51 6.84 -1.95 6.00
C HIS A 51 5.74 -1.42 5.07
N VAL A 52 5.58 -0.09 5.09
CA VAL A 52 4.96 0.67 3.99
C VAL A 52 6.07 1.39 3.24
N PHE A 53 6.09 1.29 1.92
CA PHE A 53 6.97 2.05 1.04
C PHE A 53 6.19 3.20 0.44
N MET A 54 6.81 4.39 0.41
CA MET A 54 6.35 5.50 -0.41
C MET A 54 7.47 5.95 -1.34
N GLY A 55 7.15 6.12 -2.62
CA GLY A 55 8.06 6.54 -3.67
C GLY A 55 8.20 8.05 -3.75
N GLN A 56 8.91 8.51 -4.78
CA GLN A 56 9.07 9.93 -5.06
C GLN A 56 7.90 10.47 -5.87
N VAL A 57 7.71 11.80 -5.89
CA VAL A 57 6.64 12.46 -6.67
C VAL A 57 6.57 11.99 -8.14
N PRO A 58 7.68 11.78 -8.87
CA PRO A 58 7.61 11.23 -10.23
C PRO A 58 6.93 9.85 -10.32
N ASP A 59 7.11 8.99 -9.32
CA ASP A 59 6.46 7.67 -9.28
C ASP A 59 4.93 7.82 -9.14
N PHE A 60 4.48 8.78 -8.33
CA PHE A 60 3.06 9.11 -8.18
C PHE A 60 2.48 9.65 -9.49
N MET A 61 3.17 10.60 -10.13
CA MET A 61 2.74 11.18 -11.40
C MET A 61 2.60 10.12 -12.49
N ALA A 62 3.58 9.22 -12.63
CA ALA A 62 3.55 8.13 -13.59
C ALA A 62 2.40 7.14 -13.30
N TRP A 63 2.21 6.75 -12.04
CA TRP A 63 1.12 5.84 -11.69
C TRP A 63 -0.28 6.43 -11.97
N GLU A 64 -0.44 7.72 -11.69
CA GLU A 64 -1.69 8.47 -11.87
C GLU A 64 -1.98 8.78 -13.35
N SER A 65 -0.94 8.96 -14.17
CA SER A 65 -1.06 9.09 -15.63
C SER A 65 -1.44 7.77 -16.32
N GLY A 66 -1.33 6.64 -15.61
CA GLY A 66 -1.68 5.31 -16.10
C GLY A 66 -0.49 4.41 -16.40
N GLU A 67 0.75 4.87 -16.18
CA GLU A 67 1.96 4.07 -16.27
C GLU A 67 2.08 3.13 -15.06
N ARG A 68 1.20 2.12 -15.02
CA ARG A 68 1.06 1.21 -13.88
C ARG A 68 1.89 -0.04 -14.07
N SER A 69 2.69 -0.38 -13.07
CA SER A 69 3.41 -1.65 -12.97
C SER A 69 2.66 -2.63 -12.05
N ALA A 70 2.70 -3.91 -12.40
CA ALA A 70 2.14 -4.97 -11.56
C ALA A 70 3.01 -5.30 -10.34
N SER A 71 4.23 -4.79 -10.25
CA SER A 71 5.21 -5.14 -9.21
C SER A 71 5.74 -3.95 -8.41
N PHE A 72 5.52 -2.72 -8.89
CA PHE A 72 6.05 -1.51 -8.27
C PHE A 72 5.07 -0.36 -8.41
N ALA A 73 4.61 0.17 -7.28
CA ALA A 73 3.68 1.28 -7.19
C ALA A 73 4.27 2.36 -6.27
N PRO A 74 3.82 3.63 -6.37
CA PRO A 74 4.34 4.71 -5.53
C PRO A 74 3.98 4.56 -4.06
N VAL A 75 2.96 3.76 -3.73
CA VAL A 75 2.67 3.34 -2.35
C VAL A 75 2.53 1.83 -2.35
N MET A 76 3.27 1.15 -1.49
CA MET A 76 3.18 -0.30 -1.35
C MET A 76 3.21 -0.69 0.11
N MET A 77 2.57 -1.81 0.43
CA MET A 77 2.64 -2.41 1.75
C MET A 77 3.20 -3.81 1.61
N GLU A 78 4.24 -4.14 2.38
CA GLU A 78 4.81 -5.48 2.40
C GLU A 78 4.47 -6.18 3.71
N PHE A 79 4.03 -7.42 3.58
CA PHE A 79 3.91 -8.36 4.69
C PHE A 79 4.91 -9.48 4.51
N GLU A 80 5.38 -10.00 5.63
CA GLU A 80 6.31 -11.11 5.67
C GLU A 80 5.70 -12.27 6.46
N ALA A 81 5.82 -13.48 5.94
CA ALA A 81 5.38 -14.68 6.64
C ALA A 81 6.31 -14.98 7.82
N ASP A 82 5.74 -15.38 8.95
CA ASP A 82 6.49 -15.86 10.11
C ASP A 82 7.20 -17.19 9.77
N GLY A 83 8.45 -17.37 10.24
CA GLY A 83 9.22 -18.60 10.07
C GLY A 83 10.53 -18.43 9.29
N GLN A 84 11.30 -19.52 9.16
CA GLN A 84 12.58 -19.52 8.45
C GLN A 84 12.37 -19.49 6.93
N GLY A 85 13.11 -18.63 6.21
CA GLY A 85 12.94 -18.43 4.76
C GLY A 85 11.79 -17.48 4.40
N ALA A 86 11.60 -16.44 5.21
CA ALA A 86 10.43 -15.58 5.24
C ALA A 86 9.99 -15.06 3.86
N ARG A 87 8.87 -15.61 3.36
CA ARG A 87 8.25 -15.18 2.11
C ARG A 87 7.63 -13.79 2.32
N ARG A 88 7.93 -12.86 1.42
CA ARG A 88 7.26 -11.56 1.37
C ARG A 88 6.11 -11.56 0.39
N THR A 89 5.04 -10.85 0.73
CA THR A 89 3.97 -10.50 -0.18
C THR A 89 3.87 -8.98 -0.23
N ARG A 90 3.94 -8.45 -1.45
CA ARG A 90 3.87 -7.01 -1.72
C ARG A 90 2.49 -6.70 -2.24
N LEU A 91 1.87 -5.71 -1.61
CA LEU A 91 0.54 -5.26 -1.95
C LEU A 91 0.62 -4.05 -2.87
N ILE A 92 0.08 -4.22 -4.08
CA ILE A 92 -0.11 -3.15 -5.05
C ILE A 92 -1.45 -2.46 -4.74
N PRO A 93 -1.50 -1.12 -4.67
CA PRO A 93 -2.70 -0.40 -4.29
C PRO A 93 -3.77 -0.54 -5.37
N THR A 94 -4.98 -0.82 -4.93
CA THR A 94 -6.21 -0.59 -5.70
C THR A 94 -6.71 0.84 -5.53
N ARG A 95 -6.34 1.48 -4.41
CA ARG A 95 -6.63 2.88 -4.09
C ARG A 95 -5.53 3.47 -3.21
N TYR A 96 -5.20 4.74 -3.41
CA TYR A 96 -4.49 5.53 -2.39
C TYR A 96 -4.89 7.00 -2.46
N ASP A 97 -4.73 7.68 -1.33
CA ASP A 97 -4.81 9.14 -1.20
C ASP A 97 -3.67 9.54 -0.25
N VAL A 98 -2.67 10.23 -0.79
CA VAL A 98 -1.50 10.67 -0.03
C VAL A 98 -1.46 12.20 -0.03
N THR A 99 -1.47 12.78 1.15
CA THR A 99 -1.44 14.23 1.35
C THR A 99 -0.32 14.59 2.33
N GLU A 100 -0.13 15.88 2.59
CA GLU A 100 0.81 16.35 3.61
C GLU A 100 0.58 15.74 5.00
N ASP A 101 -0.65 15.43 5.40
CA ASP A 101 -0.93 14.98 6.76
C ASP A 101 -1.52 13.56 6.82
N ARG A 102 -1.68 12.89 5.69
CA ARG A 102 -2.41 11.63 5.64
C ARG A 102 -1.93 10.66 4.57
N LEU A 103 -1.95 9.37 4.93
CA LEU A 103 -1.90 8.25 4.01
C LEU A 103 -3.18 7.42 4.14
N ARG A 104 -3.91 7.27 3.04
CA ARG A 104 -4.92 6.22 2.85
C ARG A 104 -4.46 5.25 1.79
N PHE A 105 -4.60 3.97 2.07
CA PHE A 105 -4.18 2.88 1.19
C PHE A 105 -5.21 1.76 1.23
N GLU A 106 -5.54 1.19 0.07
CA GLU A 106 -6.38 0.01 -0.05
C GLU A 106 -5.79 -0.95 -1.09
N ALA A 107 -5.71 -2.23 -0.76
CA ALA A 107 -5.22 -3.28 -1.64
C ALA A 107 -5.92 -4.62 -1.36
N HIS A 108 -5.73 -5.56 -2.28
CA HIS A 108 -6.16 -6.95 -2.12
C HIS A 108 -4.98 -7.91 -2.26
N SER A 109 -5.00 -8.95 -1.45
CA SER A 109 -4.03 -10.05 -1.44
C SER A 109 -4.76 -11.38 -1.47
N ARG A 110 -4.15 -12.38 -2.12
CA ARG A 110 -4.65 -13.76 -2.06
C ARG A 110 -4.45 -14.37 -0.67
N GLU A 111 -3.35 -14.01 0.00
CA GLU A 111 -2.99 -14.53 1.31
C GLU A 111 -3.69 -13.79 2.45
N LEU A 112 -3.87 -12.47 2.34
CA LEU A 112 -4.35 -11.59 3.42
C LEU A 112 -5.80 -11.11 3.24
N GLY A 113 -6.38 -11.28 2.05
CA GLY A 113 -7.68 -10.71 1.71
C GLY A 113 -7.62 -9.20 1.46
N ALA A 114 -8.67 -8.48 1.83
CA ALA A 114 -8.73 -7.01 1.74
C ALA A 114 -7.82 -6.38 2.80
N VAL A 115 -7.01 -5.40 2.40
CA VAL A 115 -6.11 -4.66 3.29
C VAL A 115 -6.38 -3.17 3.12
N SER A 116 -6.55 -2.46 4.23
CA SER A 116 -6.67 -1.00 4.21
C SER A 116 -5.86 -0.36 5.32
N PHE A 117 -5.29 0.80 5.07
CA PHE A 117 -4.65 1.62 6.08
C PHE A 117 -5.11 3.07 5.95
N ASP A 118 -5.41 3.69 7.10
CA ASP A 118 -5.70 5.10 7.21
C ASP A 118 -4.87 5.66 8.36
N GLY A 119 -3.90 6.50 8.03
CA GLY A 119 -2.93 7.02 8.99
C GLY A 119 -2.60 8.48 8.76
N LYS A 120 -2.18 9.13 9.85
CA LYS A 120 -1.72 10.51 9.89
C LYS A 120 -0.20 10.55 9.78
N LEU A 121 0.30 11.41 8.88
CA LEU A 121 1.71 11.74 8.72
C LEU A 121 2.05 12.93 9.62
N ASP A 122 3.16 12.82 10.35
CA ASP A 122 3.75 13.92 11.11
C ASP A 122 4.93 14.48 10.31
N GLN A 123 4.70 15.61 9.62
CA GLN A 123 5.70 16.26 8.78
C GLN A 123 6.90 16.79 9.58
N GLY A 124 6.68 17.23 10.82
CA GLY A 124 7.76 17.70 11.69
C GLY A 124 8.69 16.55 12.08
N ALA A 125 8.11 15.42 12.48
CA ALA A 125 8.85 14.21 12.80
C ALA A 125 9.54 13.64 11.56
N LEU A 126 8.87 13.61 10.40
CA LEU A 126 9.42 13.11 9.15
C LEU A 126 10.62 13.96 8.67
N SER A 127 10.47 15.29 8.63
CA SER A 127 11.59 16.19 8.29
C SER A 127 12.78 15.99 9.23
N THR A 128 12.52 15.80 10.53
CA THR A 128 13.58 15.52 11.51
C THR A 128 14.25 14.17 11.25
N ALA A 129 13.47 13.11 11.03
CA ALA A 129 13.98 11.77 10.74
C ALA A 129 14.82 11.74 9.45
N ARG A 130 14.41 12.48 8.40
CA ARG A 130 15.15 12.62 7.15
C ARG A 130 16.48 13.33 7.34
N ARG A 131 16.51 14.45 8.08
CA ARG A 131 17.75 15.18 8.39
C ARG A 131 18.74 14.35 9.21
N ASN A 132 18.21 13.47 10.06
CA ASN A 132 19.01 12.61 10.93
C ASN A 132 19.29 11.21 10.34
N LEU A 133 18.89 10.95 9.09
CA LEU A 133 19.08 9.67 8.39
C LEU A 133 18.49 8.44 9.12
N GLY A 134 17.33 8.59 9.78
CA GLY A 134 16.58 7.47 10.38
C GLY A 134 16.45 7.53 11.89
N ASP A 135 15.82 8.60 12.39
CA ASP A 135 15.49 8.77 13.81
C ASP A 135 14.49 7.70 14.35
N GLU A 136 14.43 7.55 15.68
CA GLU A 136 13.54 6.62 16.38
C GLU A 136 12.09 7.12 16.50
N GLY A 137 11.81 8.35 16.04
CA GLY A 137 10.50 8.99 16.13
C GLY A 137 9.40 8.30 15.30
N VAL A 138 8.18 8.28 15.84
CA VAL A 138 6.98 7.89 15.09
C VAL A 138 6.63 9.00 14.11
N VAL A 139 6.61 8.67 12.82
CA VAL A 139 6.29 9.62 11.73
C VAL A 139 4.91 9.36 11.11
N LEU A 140 4.39 8.15 11.26
CA LEU A 140 3.14 7.71 10.68
C LEU A 140 2.39 6.88 11.70
N LYS A 141 1.14 7.28 12.00
CA LYS A 141 0.29 6.55 12.94
C LYS A 141 -1.11 6.38 12.38
N GLY A 142 -1.65 5.17 12.43
CA GLY A 142 -2.94 4.91 11.83
C GLY A 142 -3.63 3.65 12.30
N THR A 143 -4.69 3.32 11.57
CA THR A 143 -5.45 2.08 11.73
C THR A 143 -5.19 1.20 10.52
N LEU A 144 -4.73 -0.03 10.76
CA LEU A 144 -4.58 -1.06 9.74
C LEU A 144 -5.72 -2.06 9.86
N LYS A 145 -6.33 -2.42 8.73
CA LYS A 145 -7.28 -3.54 8.64
C LYS A 145 -6.74 -4.56 7.66
N VAL A 146 -6.82 -5.84 8.05
CA VAL A 146 -6.40 -6.98 7.23
C VAL A 146 -7.45 -8.06 7.37
N GLY A 147 -8.18 -8.35 6.29
CA GLY A 147 -9.35 -9.22 6.33
C GLY A 147 -10.36 -8.73 7.36
N SER A 148 -10.65 -9.57 8.37
CA SER A 148 -11.55 -9.24 9.48
C SER A 148 -10.84 -8.65 10.71
N ARG A 149 -9.50 -8.53 10.69
CA ARG A 149 -8.70 -8.00 11.81
C ARG A 149 -8.50 -6.50 11.67
N THR A 150 -8.54 -5.80 12.80
CA THR A 150 -8.25 -4.37 12.90
C THR A 150 -7.18 -4.13 13.96
N PHE A 151 -6.14 -3.39 13.59
CA PHE A 151 -5.07 -2.94 14.46
C PHE A 151 -5.17 -1.42 14.58
N ASN A 152 -5.50 -0.95 15.78
CA ASN A 152 -5.53 0.47 16.09
C ASN A 152 -4.13 0.93 16.52
N ASN A 153 -3.83 2.21 16.29
CA ASN A 153 -2.57 2.83 16.73
C ASN A 153 -1.30 2.17 16.16
N VAL A 154 -1.36 1.61 14.94
CA VAL A 154 -0.16 1.15 14.24
C VAL A 154 0.74 2.36 14.03
N ALA A 155 1.90 2.34 14.66
CA ALA A 155 2.90 3.41 14.62
C ALA A 155 4.11 2.95 13.81
N MET A 156 4.65 3.85 13.00
CA MET A 156 5.78 3.56 12.13
C MET A 156 6.83 4.68 12.23
N ARG A 157 8.09 4.27 12.19
CA ARG A 157 9.26 5.14 12.05
C ARG A 157 9.71 5.20 10.59
N TRP A 158 10.42 6.26 10.22
CA TRP A 158 10.94 6.41 8.87
C TRP A 158 12.35 5.82 8.72
N TRP A 159 12.66 5.32 7.53
CA TRP A 159 13.99 4.88 7.13
C TRP A 159 14.21 5.20 5.64
N ALA A 160 15.40 5.70 5.31
CA ALA A 160 15.74 6.20 3.97
C ALA A 160 15.75 5.11 2.88
N GLY A 161 15.97 3.85 3.28
CA GLY A 161 16.50 2.85 2.35
C GLY A 161 18.03 2.78 2.47
N ASP A 162 18.59 1.67 2.03
CA ASP A 162 20.04 1.49 1.81
C ASP A 162 20.33 1.76 0.33
#